data_AF-A0A116NPC9-F1
#
_entry.id   AF-A0A116NPC9-F1
#
_cell.length_a   1.000
_cell.length_b   1.000
_cell.length_c   1.000
_cell.angle_alpha   90.00
_cell.angle_beta   90.00
_cell.angle_gamma   90.00
#
_symmetry.space_group_name_H-M   'P 1'
#
loop_
_entity.id
_entity.type
_entity.pdbx_description
1 polymer ?
#
loop_
_entity_poly.entity_id
_entity_poly.type
_entity_poly.pdbx_seq_one_letter_code
_entity_poly.pdbx_strand_id
1 'polypeptide(L)'
;MTVRLIATDMDGTFLDGQGSFDRERFSRVLEKLEEKQIPFVIASGNGIGRLLQLCQGFEDRLIFVADNGAHVYQNGKTVIRRAIQQVEVEAILHFFKGRWADVCLMLSNEENIYMQAGAGMPFAGTDLPIEPAQMAAFQNRVTYLDNLSAYPVSESIYKVGLWVPEARVDKITEAFNQAFQGRLTAVTSGYGSIDILPEGIHKAWGLEQILTGLDIEPEQVMAFGDSDNDIELLSYVGYSYAMENATDKVKAVAKYRAPSHLEAGVLQVLEEHVLQR
;
A
#
# COMPACT_ATOMS: atom_id res chain seq x y z
N MET A 1 22.66 9.83 12.76
CA MET A 1 21.24 9.58 12.45
C MET A 1 20.55 9.29 13.77
N THR A 2 19.42 9.94 14.03
CA THR A 2 18.64 9.79 15.27
C THR A 2 17.33 9.08 14.94
N VAL A 3 17.44 7.89 14.35
CA VAL A 3 16.29 7.13 13.87
C VAL A 3 15.58 6.50 15.07
N ARG A 4 14.26 6.72 15.17
CA ARG A 4 13.40 6.18 16.24
C ARG A 4 12.28 5.28 15.71
N LEU A 5 12.05 5.26 14.40
CA LEU A 5 11.08 4.38 13.74
C LEU A 5 11.51 4.08 12.30
N ILE A 6 11.27 2.85 11.84
CA ILE A 6 11.43 2.43 10.44
C ILE A 6 10.06 2.25 9.81
N ALA A 7 9.85 2.78 8.61
CA ALA A 7 8.70 2.49 7.76
C ALA A 7 9.17 1.96 6.40
N THR A 8 8.53 0.94 5.85
CA THR A 8 8.89 0.44 4.52
C THR A 8 7.65 0.09 3.74
N ASP A 9 7.65 0.43 2.45
CA ASP A 9 6.76 -0.22 1.50
C ASP A 9 7.13 -1.70 1.28
N MET A 10 6.22 -2.46 0.67
CA MET A 10 6.33 -3.90 0.43
C MET A 10 6.76 -4.22 -0.99
N ASP A 11 5.83 -4.21 -1.95
CA ASP A 11 6.09 -4.58 -3.34
C ASP A 11 7.12 -3.61 -3.95
N GLY A 12 8.14 -4.11 -4.66
CA GLY A 12 9.20 -3.27 -5.24
C GLY A 12 10.15 -2.61 -4.21
N THR A 13 9.95 -2.82 -2.91
CA THR A 13 10.74 -2.20 -1.85
C THR A 13 11.32 -3.21 -0.86
N PHE A 14 10.49 -3.79 0.02
CA PHE A 14 10.94 -4.77 1.01
C PHE A 14 10.89 -6.19 0.48
N LEU A 15 9.93 -6.48 -0.41
CA LEU A 15 9.81 -7.77 -1.06
C LEU A 15 10.83 -7.92 -2.18
N ASP A 16 11.36 -9.13 -2.36
CA ASP A 16 12.23 -9.53 -3.44
C ASP A 16 11.44 -9.83 -4.74
N GLY A 17 12.15 -10.20 -5.81
CA GLY A 17 11.54 -10.52 -7.10
C GLY A 17 10.64 -11.77 -7.11
N GLN A 18 10.50 -12.47 -5.98
CA GLN A 18 9.56 -13.57 -5.78
C GLN A 18 8.40 -13.16 -4.85
N GLY A 19 8.26 -11.87 -4.52
CA GLY A 19 7.17 -11.39 -3.65
C GLY A 19 7.34 -11.85 -2.20
N SER A 20 8.56 -12.21 -1.80
CA SER A 20 8.91 -12.69 -0.47
C SER A 20 10.03 -11.83 0.12
N PHE A 21 10.59 -12.22 1.26
CA PHE A 21 11.77 -11.58 1.82
C PHE A 21 12.57 -12.59 2.65
N ASP A 22 13.85 -12.31 2.88
CA ASP A 22 14.71 -13.14 3.74
C ASP A 22 14.25 -13.03 5.20
N ARG A 23 13.43 -13.99 5.62
CA ARG A 23 12.81 -14.02 6.95
C ARG A 23 13.84 -14.21 8.06
N GLU A 24 14.91 -14.96 7.81
CA GLU A 24 15.94 -15.22 8.83
C GLU A 24 16.78 -13.96 9.06
N ARG A 25 17.18 -13.29 7.97
CA ARG A 25 17.86 -12.00 8.04
C ARG A 25 16.98 -10.92 8.66
N PHE A 26 15.70 -10.86 8.26
CA PHE A 26 14.76 -9.92 8.85
C PHE A 26 14.55 -10.17 10.35
N SER A 27 14.46 -11.42 10.80
CA SER A 27 14.34 -11.72 12.24
C SER A 27 15.51 -11.15 13.04
N ARG A 28 16.75 -11.33 12.56
CA ARG A 28 17.95 -10.76 13.19
C ARG A 28 17.95 -9.23 13.20
N VAL A 29 17.48 -8.61 12.12
CA VAL A 29 17.34 -7.15 12.03
C VAL A 29 16.31 -6.67 13.05
N LEU A 30 15.15 -7.32 13.11
CA LEU A 30 14.04 -6.97 13.99
C LEU A 30 14.41 -7.11 15.47
N GLU A 31 15.12 -8.18 15.85
CA GLU A 31 15.66 -8.35 17.21
C GLU A 31 16.53 -7.16 17.64
N LYS A 32 17.45 -6.72 16.78
CA LYS A 32 18.32 -5.57 17.08
C LYS A 32 17.57 -4.23 17.11
N LEU A 33 16.51 -4.09 16.30
CA LEU A 33 15.64 -2.91 16.36
C LEU A 33 14.85 -2.87 17.67
N GLU A 34 14.36 -4.01 18.15
CA GLU A 34 13.65 -4.12 19.42
C GLU A 34 14.55 -3.81 20.62
N GLU A 35 15.80 -4.29 20.61
CA GLU A 35 16.82 -3.91 21.62
C GLU A 35 17.03 -2.39 21.70
N LYS A 36 16.94 -1.71 20.55
CA LYS A 36 17.04 -0.25 20.42
C LYS A 36 15.70 0.47 20.59
N GLN A 37 14.61 -0.25 20.84
CA GLN A 37 13.24 0.27 20.93
C GLN A 37 12.79 1.06 19.69
N ILE A 38 13.19 0.60 18.50
CA ILE A 38 12.82 1.19 17.21
C ILE A 38 11.70 0.34 16.59
N PRO A 39 10.45 0.83 16.53
CA PRO A 39 9.37 0.10 15.89
C PRO A 39 9.58 -0.03 14.38
N PHE A 40 9.06 -1.12 13.82
CA PHE A 40 9.07 -1.38 12.38
C PHE A 40 7.64 -1.34 11.82
N VAL A 41 7.41 -0.48 10.84
CA VAL A 41 6.13 -0.22 10.22
C VAL A 41 6.14 -0.70 8.77
N ILE A 42 5.15 -1.51 8.41
CA ILE A 42 4.85 -1.84 7.01
C ILE A 42 3.84 -0.82 6.50
N ALA A 43 4.17 -0.06 5.46
CA ALA A 43 3.30 0.95 4.85
C ALA A 43 3.02 0.61 3.38
N SER A 44 1.85 0.02 3.09
CA SER A 44 1.56 -0.60 1.80
C SER A 44 0.17 -0.27 1.27
N GLY A 45 0.02 -0.33 -0.06
CA GLY A 45 -1.29 -0.30 -0.72
C GLY A 45 -2.11 -1.58 -0.53
N ASN A 46 -1.47 -2.67 -0.10
CA ASN A 46 -2.15 -3.94 0.16
C ASN A 46 -3.11 -3.86 1.35
N GLY A 47 -4.20 -4.62 1.26
CA GLY A 47 -5.11 -4.82 2.37
C GLY A 47 -4.49 -5.66 3.48
N ILE A 48 -4.97 -5.45 4.70
CA ILE A 48 -4.38 -6.06 5.91
C ILE A 48 -4.28 -7.59 5.83
N GLY A 49 -5.26 -8.26 5.20
CA GLY A 49 -5.26 -9.73 5.06
C GLY A 49 -4.03 -10.26 4.31
N ARG A 50 -3.61 -9.61 3.22
CA ARG A 50 -2.40 -9.99 2.47
C ARG A 50 -1.14 -9.71 3.28
N LEU A 51 -1.09 -8.56 3.96
CA LEU A 51 0.06 -8.18 4.78
C LEU A 51 0.29 -9.15 5.95
N LEU A 52 -0.77 -9.54 6.66
CA LEU A 52 -0.68 -10.54 7.74
C LEU A 52 -0.21 -11.91 7.21
N GLN A 53 -0.67 -12.33 6.03
CA GLN A 53 -0.20 -13.56 5.40
C GLN A 53 1.29 -13.50 5.02
N LEU A 54 1.74 -12.40 4.42
CA LEU A 54 3.16 -12.20 4.05
C LEU A 54 4.06 -12.18 5.30
N CYS A 55 3.62 -11.46 6.33
CA CYS A 55 4.36 -11.27 7.57
C CYS A 55 4.09 -12.37 8.62
N GLN A 56 3.57 -13.53 8.22
CA GLN A 56 3.20 -14.59 9.17
C GLN A 56 4.33 -15.02 10.12
N GLY A 57 4.12 -14.98 11.44
CA GLY A 57 5.16 -15.17 12.46
C GLY A 57 5.90 -13.89 12.88
N PHE A 58 5.59 -12.74 12.29
CA PHE A 58 6.09 -11.42 12.68
C PHE A 58 4.97 -10.44 13.07
N GLU A 59 3.69 -10.79 12.91
CA GLU A 59 2.55 -9.87 12.97
C GLU A 59 2.47 -9.09 14.29
N ASP A 60 2.78 -9.75 15.41
CA ASP A 60 2.75 -9.14 16.74
C ASP A 60 3.95 -8.21 17.02
N ARG A 61 4.97 -8.23 16.15
CA ARG A 61 6.19 -7.42 16.26
C ARG A 61 6.18 -6.22 15.33
N LEU A 62 5.16 -6.09 14.49
CA LEU A 62 5.06 -5.07 13.43
C LEU A 62 3.83 -4.18 13.63
N ILE A 63 3.91 -2.98 13.05
CA ILE A 63 2.77 -2.09 12.88
C ILE A 63 2.44 -2.05 11.39
N PHE A 64 1.17 -2.09 11.03
CA PHE A 64 0.74 -2.09 9.63
C PHE A 64 -0.06 -0.83 9.32
N VAL A 65 0.38 -0.13 8.28
CA VAL A 65 -0.32 0.95 7.59
C VAL A 65 -0.74 0.37 6.24
N ALA A 66 -1.91 -0.27 6.22
CA ALA A 66 -2.50 -0.94 5.07
C ALA A 66 -3.40 0.01 4.26
N ASP A 67 -3.83 -0.45 3.08
CA ASP A 67 -4.76 0.26 2.19
C ASP A 67 -4.33 1.72 1.93
N ASN A 68 -3.03 1.93 1.65
CA ASN A 68 -2.39 3.24 1.45
C ASN A 68 -2.65 4.23 2.60
N GLY A 69 -2.69 3.75 3.85
CA GLY A 69 -2.89 4.60 5.01
C GLY A 69 -4.30 4.59 5.58
N ALA A 70 -5.29 4.08 4.84
CA ALA A 70 -6.67 4.05 5.31
C ALA A 70 -6.91 3.06 6.46
N HIS A 71 -6.01 2.11 6.70
CA HIS A 71 -6.14 1.11 7.75
C HIS A 71 -4.85 0.97 8.56
N VAL A 72 -4.87 1.37 9.84
CA VAL A 72 -3.80 1.12 10.80
C VAL A 72 -4.15 -0.08 11.66
N TYR A 73 -3.28 -1.09 11.69
CA TYR A 73 -3.45 -2.33 12.43
C TYR A 73 -2.20 -2.63 13.26
N GLN A 74 -2.39 -3.00 14.52
CA GLN A 74 -1.31 -3.27 15.46
C GLN A 74 -1.80 -4.25 16.54
N ASN A 75 -0.95 -5.20 16.94
CA ASN A 75 -1.21 -6.13 18.04
C ASN A 75 -2.56 -6.86 17.91
N GLY A 76 -2.83 -7.44 16.75
CA GLY A 76 -4.03 -8.24 16.52
C GLY A 76 -5.32 -7.43 16.34
N LYS A 77 -5.28 -6.09 16.27
CA LYS A 77 -6.48 -5.25 16.18
C LYS A 77 -6.32 -4.05 15.25
N THR A 78 -7.45 -3.66 14.66
CA THR A 78 -7.60 -2.39 13.96
C THR A 78 -7.52 -1.24 14.97
N VAL A 79 -6.56 -0.34 14.76
CA VAL A 79 -6.42 0.91 15.52
C VAL A 79 -7.23 2.01 14.85
N ILE A 80 -7.11 2.13 13.53
CA ILE A 80 -7.83 3.11 12.71
C ILE A 80 -8.26 2.44 11.41
N ARG A 81 -9.47 2.74 10.95
CA ARG A 81 -9.92 2.38 9.61
C ARG A 81 -10.82 3.46 9.04
N ARG A 82 -10.58 3.85 7.79
CA ARG A 82 -11.37 4.85 7.06
C ARG A 82 -12.16 4.16 5.96
N ALA A 83 -13.48 4.33 6.01
CA ALA A 83 -14.36 3.99 4.90
C ALA A 83 -14.41 5.16 3.91
N ILE A 84 -14.59 4.85 2.63
CA ILE A 84 -14.91 5.83 1.60
C ILE A 84 -16.37 6.22 1.79
N GLN A 85 -16.68 7.52 1.75
CA GLN A 85 -18.04 7.97 2.02
C GLN A 85 -18.98 7.48 0.92
N GLN A 86 -20.22 7.14 1.28
CA GLN A 86 -21.20 6.63 0.32
C GLN A 86 -21.38 7.56 -0.91
N VAL A 87 -21.38 8.88 -0.68
CA VAL A 87 -21.47 9.89 -1.75
C VAL A 87 -20.26 9.86 -2.70
N GLU A 88 -19.08 9.48 -2.20
CA GLU A 88 -17.87 9.33 -3.00
C GLU A 88 -17.91 8.04 -3.81
N VAL A 89 -18.35 6.92 -3.21
CA VAL A 89 -18.57 5.66 -3.94
C VAL A 89 -19.55 5.86 -5.09
N GLU A 90 -20.67 6.55 -4.86
CA GLU A 90 -21.65 6.88 -5.89
C GLU A 90 -21.05 7.75 -7.01
N ALA A 91 -20.21 8.72 -6.65
CA ALA A 91 -19.54 9.58 -7.63
C ALA A 91 -18.53 8.80 -8.48
N ILE A 92 -17.77 7.88 -7.88
CA ILE A 92 -16.84 6.98 -8.58
C ILE A 92 -17.62 6.08 -9.55
N LEU A 93 -18.69 5.44 -9.08
CA LEU A 93 -19.56 4.61 -9.91
C LEU A 93 -20.14 5.40 -11.08
N HIS A 94 -20.55 6.64 -10.85
CA HIS A 94 -21.04 7.52 -11.92
C HIS A 94 -19.95 7.84 -12.96
N PHE A 95 -18.73 8.17 -12.51
CA PHE A 95 -17.61 8.50 -13.41
C PHE A 95 -17.22 7.33 -14.34
N PHE A 96 -17.27 6.11 -13.83
CA PHE A 96 -16.97 4.90 -14.62
C PHE A 96 -18.21 4.22 -15.21
N LYS A 97 -19.38 4.86 -15.18
CA LYS A 97 -20.64 4.27 -15.67
C LYS A 97 -20.48 3.76 -17.11
N GLY A 98 -20.91 2.52 -17.34
CA GLY A 98 -20.78 1.83 -18.62
C GLY A 98 -19.38 1.27 -18.92
N ARG A 99 -18.40 1.45 -18.02
CA ARG A 99 -17.01 1.00 -18.19
C ARG A 99 -16.46 0.21 -16.99
N TRP A 100 -17.26 -0.09 -15.97
CA TRP A 100 -16.80 -0.77 -14.74
C TRP A 100 -16.05 -2.08 -15.01
N ALA A 101 -16.53 -2.90 -15.94
CA ALA A 101 -15.86 -4.15 -16.32
C ALA A 101 -14.55 -3.91 -17.07
N ASP A 102 -14.49 -2.91 -17.95
CA ASP A 102 -13.30 -2.57 -18.76
C ASP A 102 -12.15 -2.04 -17.90
N VAL A 103 -12.47 -1.34 -16.80
CA VAL A 103 -11.46 -0.86 -15.85
C VAL A 103 -11.25 -1.77 -14.65
N CYS A 104 -11.90 -2.94 -14.64
CA CYS A 104 -11.92 -3.87 -13.52
C CYS A 104 -12.17 -3.16 -12.17
N LEU A 105 -13.21 -2.33 -12.09
CA LEU A 105 -13.52 -1.56 -10.88
C LEU A 105 -13.92 -2.52 -9.74
N MET A 106 -13.26 -2.37 -8.60
CA MET A 106 -13.43 -3.18 -7.40
C MET A 106 -13.90 -2.30 -6.24
N LEU A 107 -15.04 -2.64 -5.64
CA LEU A 107 -15.49 -2.06 -4.38
C LEU A 107 -15.28 -3.08 -3.26
N SER A 108 -14.35 -2.81 -2.36
CA SER A 108 -13.90 -3.79 -1.35
C SER A 108 -14.34 -3.40 0.05
N ASN A 109 -14.90 -4.36 0.78
CA ASN A 109 -15.15 -4.28 2.21
C ASN A 109 -14.33 -5.34 2.97
N GLU A 110 -14.74 -5.68 4.19
CA GLU A 110 -14.04 -6.69 5.02
C GLU A 110 -13.99 -8.07 4.38
N GLU A 111 -15.09 -8.50 3.80
CA GLU A 111 -15.32 -9.89 3.38
C GLU A 111 -15.40 -10.01 1.86
N ASN A 112 -15.92 -8.98 1.19
CA ASN A 112 -16.28 -9.01 -0.22
C ASN A 112 -15.48 -8.00 -1.05
N ILE A 113 -15.33 -8.34 -2.32
CA ILE A 113 -14.85 -7.48 -3.40
C ILE A 113 -15.94 -7.53 -4.47
N TYR A 114 -16.72 -6.45 -4.60
CA TYR A 114 -17.77 -6.37 -5.61
C TYR A 114 -17.17 -5.91 -6.94
N MET A 115 -17.49 -6.66 -8.00
CA MET A 115 -17.04 -6.37 -9.36
C MET A 115 -18.20 -6.52 -10.35
N GLN A 116 -18.12 -5.81 -11.47
CA GLN A 116 -19.08 -5.97 -12.56
C GLN A 116 -18.90 -7.34 -13.24
N ALA A 117 -19.99 -8.06 -13.48
CA ALA A 117 -19.97 -9.30 -14.26
C ALA A 117 -19.36 -9.06 -15.65
N GLY A 118 -18.46 -9.94 -16.07
CA GLY A 118 -17.68 -9.79 -17.31
C GLY A 118 -16.42 -8.92 -17.18
N ALA A 119 -16.10 -8.40 -16.00
CA ALA A 119 -14.78 -7.82 -15.73
C ALA A 119 -13.68 -8.88 -15.93
N GLY A 120 -12.53 -8.43 -16.42
CA GLY A 120 -11.34 -9.26 -16.51
C GLY A 120 -10.85 -9.68 -15.13
N MET A 121 -10.00 -10.71 -15.09
CA MET A 121 -9.33 -11.11 -13.86
C MET A 121 -8.20 -10.11 -13.57
N PRO A 122 -8.23 -9.38 -12.44
CA PRO A 122 -7.13 -8.50 -12.05
C PRO A 122 -5.81 -9.27 -12.01
N PHE A 123 -4.71 -8.59 -12.37
CA PHE A 123 -3.35 -9.13 -12.40
C PHE A 123 -3.09 -10.24 -13.43
N ALA A 124 -4.08 -10.60 -14.25
CA ALA A 124 -3.90 -11.60 -15.30
C ALA A 124 -2.86 -11.15 -16.33
N GLY A 125 -1.84 -11.99 -16.56
CA GLY A 125 -0.75 -11.69 -17.50
C GLY A 125 0.26 -10.66 -17.00
N THR A 126 0.25 -10.33 -15.71
CA THR A 126 1.34 -9.58 -15.07
C THR A 126 2.41 -10.55 -14.57
N ASP A 127 3.66 -10.08 -14.52
CA ASP A 127 4.78 -10.81 -13.90
C ASP A 127 4.83 -10.60 -12.37
N LEU A 128 3.73 -10.15 -11.76
CA LEU A 128 3.65 -10.03 -10.31
C LEU A 128 3.76 -11.43 -9.68
N PRO A 129 4.69 -11.64 -8.73
CA PRO A 129 4.84 -12.91 -8.04
C PRO A 129 3.73 -13.08 -7.00
N ILE A 130 2.52 -13.40 -7.47
CA ILE A 130 1.37 -13.69 -6.63
C ILE A 130 1.26 -15.20 -6.48
N GLU A 131 1.49 -15.68 -5.27
CA GLU A 131 1.33 -17.10 -4.93
C GLU A 131 -0.10 -17.59 -5.24
N PRO A 132 -0.29 -18.83 -5.75
CA PRO A 132 -1.61 -19.36 -6.07
C PRO A 132 -2.60 -19.29 -4.91
N ALA A 133 -2.14 -19.46 -3.67
CA ALA A 133 -2.96 -19.34 -2.47
C ALA A 133 -3.45 -17.91 -2.22
N GLN A 134 -2.62 -16.88 -2.52
CA GLN A 134 -3.03 -15.48 -2.41
C GLN A 134 -4.06 -15.13 -3.49
N MET A 135 -3.84 -15.61 -4.71
CA MET A 135 -4.81 -15.43 -5.80
C MET A 135 -6.14 -16.11 -5.49
N ALA A 136 -6.12 -17.33 -4.96
CA ALA A 136 -7.33 -18.03 -4.54
C ALA A 136 -8.06 -17.31 -3.39
N ALA A 137 -7.32 -16.79 -2.41
CA ALA A 137 -7.89 -16.00 -1.32
C ALA A 137 -8.57 -14.71 -1.82
N PHE A 138 -7.96 -14.03 -2.80
CA PHE A 138 -8.57 -12.89 -3.47
C PHE A 138 -9.86 -13.31 -4.20
N GLN A 139 -9.78 -14.33 -5.06
CA GLN A 139 -10.92 -14.82 -5.85
C GLN A 139 -12.10 -15.26 -4.99
N ASN A 140 -11.86 -15.90 -3.84
CA ASN A 140 -12.89 -16.34 -2.92
C ASN A 140 -13.71 -15.19 -2.31
N ARG A 141 -13.18 -13.96 -2.35
CA ARG A 141 -13.86 -12.75 -1.88
C ARG A 141 -14.61 -12.03 -3.00
N VAL A 142 -14.38 -12.39 -4.26
CA VAL A 142 -14.97 -11.67 -5.40
C VAL A 142 -16.42 -12.08 -5.58
N THR A 143 -17.31 -11.08 -5.51
CA THR A 143 -18.72 -11.22 -5.84
C THR A 143 -19.00 -10.42 -7.12
N TYR A 144 -19.35 -11.13 -8.20
CA TYR A 144 -19.74 -10.50 -9.46
C TYR A 144 -21.20 -10.08 -9.44
N LEU A 145 -21.48 -8.85 -9.89
CA LEU A 145 -22.81 -8.27 -9.98
C LEU A 145 -23.13 -7.90 -11.43
N ASP A 146 -24.35 -8.18 -11.90
CA ASP A 146 -24.83 -7.74 -13.22
C ASP A 146 -24.86 -6.22 -13.37
N ASN A 147 -25.01 -5.51 -12.24
CA ASN A 147 -24.89 -4.08 -12.15
C ASN A 147 -24.12 -3.75 -10.87
N LEU A 148 -22.87 -3.27 -10.99
CA LEU A 148 -22.04 -2.95 -9.83
C LEU A 148 -22.65 -1.89 -8.93
N SER A 149 -23.49 -0.97 -9.43
CA SER A 149 -24.18 0.00 -8.56
C SER A 149 -25.26 -0.61 -7.67
N ALA A 150 -25.56 -1.91 -7.83
CA ALA A 150 -26.47 -2.65 -6.96
C ALA A 150 -25.74 -3.35 -5.79
N TYR A 151 -24.47 -3.02 -5.53
CA TYR A 151 -23.77 -3.50 -4.34
C TYR A 151 -24.54 -3.13 -3.06
N PRO A 152 -24.39 -3.91 -1.96
CA PRO A 152 -25.08 -3.62 -0.71
C PRO A 152 -24.62 -2.29 -0.09
N VAL A 153 -25.38 -1.21 -0.33
CA VAL A 153 -25.07 0.16 0.15
C VAL A 153 -24.99 0.26 1.69
N SER A 154 -25.61 -0.67 2.42
CA SER A 154 -25.49 -0.75 3.88
C SER A 154 -24.09 -1.17 4.35
N GLU A 155 -23.26 -1.73 3.47
CA GLU A 155 -21.92 -2.20 3.79
C GLU A 155 -20.89 -1.10 3.49
N SER A 156 -19.99 -0.85 4.45
CA SER A 156 -18.94 0.16 4.28
C SER A 156 -17.89 -0.31 3.27
N ILE A 157 -17.61 0.52 2.28
CA ILE A 157 -16.49 0.30 1.35
C ILE A 157 -15.23 0.91 1.95
N TYR A 158 -14.20 0.10 2.12
CA TYR A 158 -12.93 0.52 2.70
C TYR A 158 -11.85 0.77 1.66
N LYS A 159 -11.97 0.15 0.48
CA LYS A 159 -11.02 0.32 -0.61
C LYS A 159 -11.75 0.29 -1.95
N VAL A 160 -11.37 1.21 -2.83
CA VAL A 160 -11.78 1.19 -4.23
C VAL A 160 -10.55 1.08 -5.10
N GLY A 161 -10.48 0.01 -5.89
CA GLY A 161 -9.35 -0.28 -6.77
C GLY A 161 -9.78 -0.46 -8.22
N LEU A 162 -8.85 -0.27 -9.14
CA LEU A 162 -8.98 -0.58 -10.55
C LEU A 162 -7.78 -1.42 -10.97
N TRP A 163 -8.00 -2.20 -12.02
CA TRP A 163 -6.90 -2.88 -12.70
C TRP A 163 -7.05 -2.70 -14.20
N VAL A 164 -6.04 -2.10 -14.81
CA VAL A 164 -6.01 -1.75 -16.24
C VAL A 164 -4.65 -2.09 -16.84
N PRO A 165 -4.55 -2.29 -18.17
CA PRO A 165 -3.24 -2.37 -18.82
C PRO A 165 -2.35 -1.17 -18.49
N GLU A 166 -1.05 -1.40 -18.25
CA GLU A 166 -0.07 -0.37 -17.83
C GLU A 166 -0.14 0.90 -18.69
N ALA A 167 -0.26 0.74 -20.02
CA ALA A 167 -0.35 1.84 -20.97
C ALA A 167 -1.58 2.76 -20.79
N ARG A 168 -2.56 2.37 -19.96
CA ARG A 168 -3.76 3.16 -19.65
C ARG A 168 -3.70 3.83 -18.27
N VAL A 169 -2.73 3.48 -17.42
CA VAL A 169 -2.66 3.94 -16.02
C VAL A 169 -2.63 5.47 -15.96
N ASP A 170 -1.62 6.10 -16.56
CA ASP A 170 -1.44 7.56 -16.52
C ASP A 170 -2.68 8.31 -17.05
N LYS A 171 -3.23 7.86 -18.18
CA LYS A 171 -4.41 8.49 -18.77
C LYS A 171 -5.63 8.42 -17.85
N ILE A 172 -5.81 7.30 -17.14
CA ILE A 172 -6.94 7.11 -16.23
C ILE A 172 -6.74 7.90 -14.94
N THR A 173 -5.55 7.84 -14.34
CA THR A 173 -5.23 8.57 -13.12
C THR A 173 -5.31 10.08 -13.34
N GLU A 174 -4.75 10.61 -14.42
CA GLU A 174 -4.83 12.04 -14.77
C GLU A 174 -6.28 12.51 -14.96
N ALA A 175 -7.06 11.78 -15.76
CA ALA A 175 -8.46 12.13 -16.01
C ALA A 175 -9.31 12.06 -14.73
N PHE A 176 -9.06 11.07 -13.86
CA PHE A 176 -9.74 10.94 -12.59
C PHE A 176 -9.35 12.07 -11.63
N ASN A 177 -8.06 12.33 -11.45
CA ASN A 177 -7.54 13.35 -10.54
C ASN A 177 -7.97 14.76 -10.96
N GLN A 178 -8.08 15.04 -12.27
CA GLN A 178 -8.64 16.29 -12.76
C GLN A 178 -10.13 16.45 -12.41
N ALA A 179 -10.92 15.36 -12.48
CA ALA A 179 -12.36 15.40 -12.19
C ALA A 179 -12.69 15.46 -10.70
N PHE A 180 -11.80 14.95 -9.84
CA PHE A 180 -12.05 14.79 -8.40
C PHE A 180 -11.09 15.59 -7.51
N GLN A 181 -10.39 16.58 -8.07
CA GLN A 181 -9.43 17.42 -7.36
C GLN A 181 -9.98 17.94 -6.01
N GLY A 182 -9.24 17.71 -4.93
CA GLY A 182 -9.60 18.13 -3.57
C GLY A 182 -10.69 17.27 -2.92
N ARG A 183 -11.01 16.10 -3.49
CA ARG A 183 -12.01 15.16 -2.95
C ARG A 183 -11.52 13.72 -2.96
N LEU A 184 -11.04 13.24 -4.11
CA LEU A 184 -10.49 11.89 -4.26
C LEU A 184 -9.23 11.94 -5.11
N THR A 185 -8.29 11.06 -4.81
CA THR A 185 -7.04 10.91 -5.56
C THR A 185 -6.87 9.46 -5.99
N ALA A 186 -6.58 9.25 -7.27
CA ALA A 186 -6.15 7.99 -7.85
C ALA A 186 -4.61 7.93 -7.85
N VAL A 187 -4.07 6.88 -7.22
CA VAL A 187 -2.63 6.61 -7.14
C VAL A 187 -2.32 5.25 -7.75
N THR A 188 -1.13 5.11 -8.37
CA THR A 188 -0.65 3.84 -8.92
C THR A 188 0.34 3.18 -7.97
N SER A 189 0.23 1.86 -7.86
CA SER A 189 1.22 0.99 -7.19
C SER A 189 1.95 0.09 -8.20
N GLY A 190 1.95 0.47 -9.48
CA GLY A 190 2.51 -0.32 -10.58
C GLY A 190 1.62 -1.46 -11.07
N TYR A 191 2.06 -2.11 -12.15
CA TYR A 191 1.44 -3.33 -12.72
C TYR A 191 -0.05 -3.19 -13.07
N GLY A 192 -0.45 -2.00 -13.48
CA GLY A 192 -1.82 -1.69 -13.87
C GLY A 192 -2.76 -1.40 -12.71
N SER A 193 -2.27 -1.47 -11.47
CA SER A 193 -3.07 -1.26 -10.26
C SER A 193 -3.24 0.23 -9.97
N ILE A 194 -4.49 0.64 -9.75
CA ILE A 194 -4.84 2.01 -9.36
C ILE A 194 -5.74 1.93 -8.13
N ASP A 195 -5.39 2.66 -7.07
CA ASP A 195 -6.22 2.81 -5.88
C ASP A 195 -6.84 4.22 -5.84
N ILE A 196 -8.13 4.30 -5.54
CA ILE A 196 -8.84 5.57 -5.29
C ILE A 196 -8.93 5.79 -3.78
N LEU A 197 -8.39 6.91 -3.33
CA LEU A 197 -8.28 7.30 -1.93
C LEU A 197 -9.05 8.61 -1.69
N PRO A 198 -9.68 8.79 -0.52
CA PRO A 198 -10.15 10.11 -0.08
C PRO A 198 -9.01 11.12 -0.02
N GLU A 199 -9.30 12.38 -0.30
CA GLU A 199 -8.33 13.48 -0.18
C GLU A 199 -7.67 13.48 1.21
N GLY A 200 -6.33 13.60 1.23
CA GLY A 200 -5.55 13.61 2.46
C GLY A 200 -5.31 12.23 3.09
N ILE A 201 -5.82 11.14 2.49
CA ILE A 201 -5.48 9.77 2.89
C ILE A 201 -4.35 9.25 2.01
N HIS A 202 -3.20 9.00 2.62
CA HIS A 202 -2.01 8.43 2.01
C HIS A 202 -1.16 7.71 3.08
N LYS A 203 -0.11 6.98 2.66
CA LYS A 203 0.76 6.23 3.59
C LYS A 203 1.34 7.10 4.70
N ALA A 204 1.75 8.34 4.38
CA ALA A 204 2.25 9.30 5.37
C ALA A 204 1.19 9.68 6.43
N TRP A 205 -0.08 9.85 6.04
CA TRP A 205 -1.17 10.13 6.97
C TRP A 205 -1.38 8.96 7.94
N GLY A 206 -1.39 7.74 7.42
CA GLY A 206 -1.50 6.54 8.26
C GLY A 206 -0.31 6.39 9.22
N LEU A 207 0.90 6.72 8.77
CA LEU A 207 2.09 6.77 9.61
C LEU A 207 1.98 7.86 10.70
N GLU A 208 1.50 9.06 10.37
CA GLU A 208 1.31 10.17 11.32
C GLU A 208 0.42 9.76 12.51
N GLN A 209 -0.61 8.94 12.26
CA GLN A 209 -1.47 8.43 13.33
C GLN A 209 -0.70 7.57 14.34
N ILE A 210 0.34 6.88 13.90
CA ILE A 210 1.21 6.06 14.75
C ILE A 210 2.21 6.96 15.48
N LEU A 211 2.86 7.88 14.75
CA LEU A 211 3.90 8.76 15.29
C LEU A 211 3.41 9.60 16.47
N THR A 212 2.19 10.14 16.36
CA THR A 212 1.55 10.92 17.44
C THR A 212 1.44 10.14 18.74
N GLY A 213 1.10 8.84 18.67
CA GLY A 213 0.98 7.99 19.85
C GLY A 213 2.32 7.55 20.45
N LEU A 214 3.42 7.69 19.70
CA LEU A 214 4.76 7.28 20.11
C LEU A 214 5.66 8.47 20.52
N ASP A 215 5.18 9.70 20.38
CA ASP A 215 5.99 10.92 20.60
C ASP A 215 7.29 10.88 19.75
N ILE A 216 7.13 10.58 18.46
CA ILE A 216 8.20 10.51 17.47
C ILE A 216 7.92 11.55 16.39
N GLU A 217 8.89 12.44 16.17
CA GLU A 217 8.80 13.43 15.11
C GLU A 217 9.13 12.82 13.73
N PRO A 218 8.54 13.30 12.62
CA PRO A 218 8.82 12.79 11.27
C PRO A 218 10.30 12.81 10.90
N GLU A 219 11.08 13.79 11.40
CA GLU A 219 12.53 13.91 11.20
C GLU A 219 13.33 12.74 11.80
N GLN A 220 12.72 11.98 12.71
CA GLN A 220 13.31 10.81 13.36
C GLN A 220 12.92 9.50 12.68
N VAL A 221 12.16 9.56 11.57
CA VAL A 221 11.70 8.38 10.83
C VAL A 221 12.60 8.11 9.64
N MET A 222 12.92 6.83 9.45
CA MET A 222 13.51 6.32 8.21
C MET A 222 12.46 5.58 7.40
N ALA A 223 12.26 5.98 6.14
CA ALA A 223 11.28 5.36 5.25
C ALA A 223 11.87 4.93 3.90
N PHE A 224 11.32 3.86 3.33
CA PHE A 224 11.69 3.29 2.04
C PHE A 224 10.45 3.17 1.14
N GLY A 225 10.60 3.47 -0.15
CA GLY A 225 9.54 3.33 -1.15
C GLY A 225 10.07 3.41 -2.58
N ASP A 226 9.22 3.04 -3.54
CA ASP A 226 9.59 2.95 -4.95
C ASP A 226 8.57 3.52 -5.93
N SER A 227 7.31 3.67 -5.51
CA SER A 227 6.16 3.95 -6.37
C SER A 227 5.46 5.28 -6.03
N ASP A 228 4.58 5.77 -6.92
CA ASP A 228 3.97 7.10 -6.78
C ASP A 228 3.16 7.26 -5.47
N ASN A 229 2.60 6.17 -4.92
CA ASN A 229 1.93 6.16 -3.62
C ASN A 229 2.87 6.27 -2.39
N ASP A 230 4.18 6.33 -2.59
CA ASP A 230 5.19 6.59 -1.55
C ASP A 230 5.63 8.05 -1.50
N ILE A 231 5.27 8.88 -2.49
CA ILE A 231 5.79 10.25 -2.63
C ILE A 231 5.51 11.08 -1.37
N GLU A 232 4.29 11.03 -0.84
CA GLU A 232 3.92 11.75 0.38
C GLU A 232 4.70 11.22 1.58
N LEU A 233 4.87 9.90 1.70
CA LEU A 233 5.61 9.27 2.79
C LEU A 233 7.08 9.70 2.78
N LEU A 234 7.74 9.64 1.62
CA LEU A 234 9.15 9.99 1.48
C LEU A 234 9.40 11.49 1.59
N SER A 235 8.43 12.32 1.21
CA SER A 235 8.51 13.77 1.41
C SER A 235 8.32 14.17 2.88
N TYR A 236 7.57 13.38 3.64
CA TYR A 236 7.20 13.66 5.03
C TYR A 236 8.31 13.37 6.05
N VAL A 237 9.15 12.35 5.81
CA VAL A 237 10.08 11.84 6.84
C VAL A 237 11.51 12.40 6.75
N GLY A 238 12.26 12.27 7.85
CA GLY A 238 13.65 12.73 7.98
C GLY A 238 14.65 11.99 7.10
N TYR A 239 14.57 10.66 7.07
CA TYR A 239 15.49 9.79 6.34
C TYR A 239 14.74 8.99 5.28
N SER A 240 14.40 9.64 4.16
CA SER A 240 13.68 9.00 3.05
C SER A 240 14.61 8.41 1.99
N TYR A 241 14.43 7.13 1.69
CA TYR A 241 15.19 6.37 0.71
C TYR A 241 14.29 5.97 -0.46
N ALA A 242 14.67 6.37 -1.66
CA ALA A 242 14.10 5.79 -2.88
C ALA A 242 14.91 4.55 -3.25
N MET A 243 14.22 3.45 -3.54
CA MET A 243 14.83 2.22 -4.04
C MET A 243 15.50 2.45 -5.42
N GLU A 244 16.47 1.63 -5.78
CA GLU A 244 17.16 1.74 -7.08
C GLU A 244 16.18 1.58 -8.26
N ASN A 245 15.20 0.69 -8.13
CA ASN A 245 14.12 0.47 -9.08
C ASN A 245 12.99 1.53 -9.04
N ALA A 246 13.06 2.53 -8.15
CA ALA A 246 12.01 3.53 -8.01
C ALA A 246 11.86 4.42 -9.26
N THR A 247 10.67 4.98 -9.45
CA THR A 247 10.41 5.95 -10.53
C THR A 247 11.22 7.24 -10.34
N ASP A 248 11.41 8.01 -11.41
CA ASP A 248 12.13 9.29 -11.34
C ASP A 248 11.43 10.30 -10.41
N LYS A 249 10.09 10.28 -10.36
CA LYS A 249 9.30 11.12 -9.45
C LYS A 249 9.62 10.81 -7.99
N VAL A 250 9.65 9.53 -7.64
CA VAL A 250 9.95 9.05 -6.28
C VAL A 250 11.39 9.37 -5.89
N LYS A 251 12.33 9.14 -6.82
CA LYS A 251 13.74 9.52 -6.65
C LYS A 251 13.90 11.03 -6.43
N ALA A 252 13.11 11.88 -7.09
CA ALA A 252 13.22 13.33 -6.96
C ALA A 252 12.85 13.84 -5.56
N VAL A 253 11.97 13.14 -4.82
CA VAL A 253 11.53 13.57 -3.47
C VAL A 253 12.32 12.93 -2.34
N ALA A 254 12.90 11.75 -2.54
CA ALA A 254 13.68 11.07 -1.52
C ALA A 254 15.07 11.70 -1.31
N LYS A 255 15.48 11.82 -0.04
CA LYS A 255 16.75 12.41 0.38
C LYS A 255 17.96 11.50 0.13
N TYR A 256 17.73 10.19 0.07
CA TYR A 256 18.75 9.17 -0.08
C TYR A 256 18.35 8.13 -1.14
N ARG A 257 19.29 7.26 -1.49
CA ARG A 257 19.10 6.12 -2.39
C ARG A 257 19.41 4.84 -1.66
N ALA A 258 18.59 3.82 -1.87
CA ALA A 258 18.83 2.46 -1.41
C ALA A 258 19.20 1.56 -2.59
N PRO A 259 19.88 0.42 -2.35
CA PRO A 259 20.07 -0.63 -3.36
C PRO A 259 18.74 -1.18 -3.86
N SER A 260 18.79 -2.04 -4.88
CA SER A 260 17.59 -2.65 -5.45
C SER A 260 16.88 -3.55 -4.45
N HIS A 261 15.56 -3.67 -4.54
CA HIS A 261 14.81 -4.66 -3.75
C HIS A 261 15.29 -6.10 -4.04
N LEU A 262 15.76 -6.36 -5.26
CA LEU A 262 16.37 -7.65 -5.66
C LEU A 262 17.63 -8.01 -4.87
N GLU A 263 18.27 -7.03 -4.23
CA GLU A 263 19.45 -7.22 -3.40
C GLU A 263 19.13 -7.11 -1.89
N ALA A 264 17.84 -7.07 -1.54
CA ALA A 264 17.37 -6.75 -0.19
C ALA A 264 17.89 -5.39 0.32
N GLY A 265 17.81 -4.36 -0.53
CA GLY A 265 18.36 -3.03 -0.26
C GLY A 265 17.92 -2.40 1.06
N VAL A 266 16.66 -2.60 1.47
CA VAL A 266 16.16 -2.13 2.78
C VAL A 266 16.98 -2.74 3.92
N LEU A 267 17.19 -4.06 3.93
CA LEU A 267 17.94 -4.74 4.98
C LEU A 267 19.40 -4.31 5.01
N GLN A 268 20.03 -4.09 3.84
CA GLN A 268 21.39 -3.55 3.77
C GLN A 268 21.50 -2.18 4.44
N VAL A 269 20.62 -1.24 4.09
CA VAL A 269 20.62 0.12 4.65
C VAL A 269 20.42 0.09 6.17
N LEU A 270 19.50 -0.74 6.66
CA LEU A 270 19.26 -0.87 8.11
C LEU A 270 20.50 -1.41 8.84
N GLU A 271 21.12 -2.45 8.31
CA GLU A 271 22.33 -3.05 8.89
C GLU A 271 23.48 -2.03 8.96
N GLU A 272 23.73 -1.29 7.89
CA GLU A 272 24.83 -0.33 7.78
C GLU A 272 24.60 0.94 8.61
N HIS A 273 23.39 1.49 8.61
CA HIS A 273 23.14 2.83 9.12
C HIS A 273 22.44 2.87 10.48
N VAL A 274 21.70 1.81 10.84
CA VAL A 274 20.92 1.74 12.09
C VAL A 274 21.56 0.76 13.09
N LEU A 275 22.01 -0.40 12.62
CA LEU A 275 22.42 -1.51 13.51
C LEU A 275 23.91 -1.56 13.82
N GLN A 276 24.80 -1.11 12.92
CA GLN A 276 26.26 -1.08 13.15
C GLN A 276 26.73 0.07 14.09
N ARG A 277 25.80 0.84 14.66
CA ARG A 277 26.08 1.99 15.54
C ARG A 277 25.71 1.73 16.99
#